data_AF-A0AAU1X5Z3-F1
#
_entry.id   AF-A0AAU1X5Z3-F1
#
_cell.length_a   1.000
_cell.length_b   1.000
_cell.length_c   1.000
_cell.angle_alpha   90.00
_cell.angle_beta   90.00
_cell.angle_gamma   90.00
#
_symmetry.space_group_name_H-M   'P 1'
#
loop_
_entity.id
_entity.type
_entity.pdbx_description
1 polymer ?
#
loop_
_entity_poly.entity_id
_entity_poly.type
_entity_poly.pdbx_seq_one_letter_code
_entity_poly.pdbx_strand_id
1 'polypeptide(L)'
;MPRIKGTVGCVQVGDDYGFTRVIEQGTGNEELFTLWWSGVATPENPAIHVRIIQSDWVSLLRQAMAAGLPVTIVYPDDSNLVFNVQLDSN
;
A
#
# COMPACT_ATOMS: atom_id res chain seq x y z
N MET A 1 -0.93 -1.31 15.53
CA MET A 1 -0.75 -1.43 14.07
C MET A 1 -1.78 -2.39 13.50
N PRO A 2 -2.90 -1.84 13.02
CA PRO A 2 -3.96 -2.61 12.40
C PRO A 2 -3.48 -3.26 11.10
N ARG A 3 -4.26 -4.24 10.64
CA ARG A 3 -4.01 -4.97 9.41
C ARG A 3 -5.31 -5.17 8.67
N ILE A 4 -5.27 -4.97 7.35
CA ILE A 4 -6.37 -5.32 6.46
C ILE A 4 -5.87 -6.35 5.45
N LYS A 5 -6.69 -7.37 5.21
CA LYS A 5 -6.44 -8.36 4.16
C LYS A 5 -7.50 -8.19 3.08
N GLY A 6 -7.07 -8.11 1.82
CA GLY A 6 -8.01 -7.85 0.74
C GLY A 6 -7.39 -7.92 -0.64
N THR A 7 -8.20 -7.61 -1.66
CA THR A 7 -7.74 -7.52 -3.05
C THR A 7 -7.39 -6.08 -3.41
N VAL A 8 -6.35 -5.90 -4.23
CA VAL A 8 -5.95 -4.58 -4.70
C VAL A 8 -6.92 -4.10 -5.78
N GLY A 9 -7.66 -3.05 -5.50
CA GLY A 9 -8.61 -2.44 -6.44
C GLY A 9 -7.95 -1.47 -7.43
N CYS A 10 -6.90 -0.77 -7.00
CA CYS A 10 -6.06 0.05 -7.87
C CYS A 10 -4.75 0.47 -7.17
N VAL A 11 -3.75 0.83 -7.96
CA VAL A 11 -2.49 1.44 -7.50
C VAL A 11 -2.24 2.69 -8.34
N GLN A 12 -2.13 3.85 -7.69
CA GLN A 12 -1.84 5.12 -8.35
C GLN A 12 -0.49 5.64 -7.87
N VAL A 13 0.38 6.01 -8.81
CA VAL A 13 1.73 6.48 -8.54
C VAL A 13 1.96 7.72 -9.39
N GLY A 14 2.36 8.81 -8.75
CA GLY A 14 2.87 10.02 -9.38
C GLY A 14 4.28 10.32 -8.89
N ASP A 15 4.80 11.48 -9.27
CA ASP A 15 6.16 11.90 -8.92
C ASP A 15 6.34 12.09 -7.41
N ASP A 16 5.29 12.56 -6.72
CA ASP A 16 5.32 12.97 -5.32
C ASP A 16 4.28 12.25 -4.43
N TYR A 17 3.57 11.26 -5.01
CA TYR A 17 2.58 10.47 -4.29
C TYR A 17 2.49 9.01 -4.74
N GLY A 18 2.03 8.17 -3.82
CA GLY A 18 1.63 6.80 -4.09
C GLY A 18 0.42 6.43 -3.24
N PHE A 19 -0.61 5.88 -3.87
CA PHE A 19 -1.83 5.42 -3.22
C PHE A 19 -2.23 4.04 -3.69
N THR A 20 -2.92 3.31 -2.82
CA THR A 20 -3.56 2.04 -3.18
C THR A 20 -4.92 1.93 -2.55
N ARG A 21 -5.85 1.32 -3.27
CA ARG A 21 -7.16 0.94 -2.72
C ARG A 21 -7.21 -0.55 -2.52
N VAL A 22 -7.69 -0.99 -1.35
CA VAL A 22 -7.87 -2.39 -1.00
C VAL A 22 -9.33 -2.66 -0.70
N ILE A 23 -9.86 -3.76 -1.24
CA ILE A 23 -11.21 -4.26 -0.97
C ILE A 23 -11.08 -5.39 0.05
N GLU A 24 -11.56 -5.17 1.25
CA GLU A 24 -11.41 -6.09 2.37
C GLU A 24 -12.09 -7.43 2.11
N GLN A 25 -11.37 -8.50 2.39
CA GLN A 25 -11.90 -9.85 2.28
C GLN A 25 -12.90 -10.12 3.40
N GLY A 26 -14.14 -10.46 3.03
CA GLY A 26 -15.21 -10.86 3.97
C GLY A 26 -16.25 -9.78 4.22
N THR A 27 -15.86 -8.50 4.28
CA THR A 27 -16.80 -7.37 4.40
C THR A 27 -17.10 -6.72 3.04
N GLY A 28 -16.14 -6.73 2.11
CA GLY A 28 -16.22 -6.00 0.85
C GLY A 28 -16.02 -4.50 1.00
N ASN A 29 -15.62 -4.01 2.18
CA ASN A 29 -15.35 -2.59 2.40
C ASN A 29 -14.14 -2.14 1.60
N GLU A 30 -14.22 -0.95 1.01
CA GLU A 30 -13.09 -0.33 0.31
C GLU A 30 -12.34 0.62 1.24
N GLU A 31 -11.03 0.46 1.33
CA GLU A 31 -10.15 1.35 2.07
C GLU A 31 -9.03 1.91 1.19
N LEU A 32 -8.69 3.18 1.41
CA LEU A 32 -7.64 3.90 0.69
C LEU A 32 -6.42 4.10 1.59
N PHE A 33 -5.28 3.63 1.13
CA PHE A 33 -4.00 3.74 1.82
C PHE A 33 -3.02 4.64 1.06
N THR A 34 -2.24 5.39 1.84
CA THR A 34 -1.14 6.22 1.37
C THR A 34 0.15 5.42 1.43
N LEU A 35 0.80 5.18 0.30
CA LEU A 35 2.14 4.58 0.25
C LEU A 35 3.20 5.63 0.55
N TRP A 36 3.07 6.82 -0.05
CA TRP A 36 3.84 8.02 0.28
C TRP A 36 3.12 9.27 -0.20
N TRP A 37 3.47 10.40 0.43
CA TRP A 37 2.97 11.72 0.05
C TRP A 37 3.97 12.79 0.54
N SER A 38 4.57 13.50 -0.41
CA SER A 38 5.60 14.53 -0.18
C SER A 38 5.17 15.65 0.78
N GLY A 39 3.88 15.97 0.86
CA GLY A 39 3.37 17.09 1.67
C GLY A 39 3.00 16.78 3.12
N VAL A 40 3.02 15.51 3.55
CA VAL A 40 2.45 15.09 4.86
C VAL A 40 3.28 14.01 5.54
N ALA A 41 3.86 13.06 4.78
CA ALA A 41 4.37 11.82 5.37
C ALA A 41 5.82 11.48 5.00
N THR A 42 6.36 12.07 3.94
CA THR A 42 7.72 11.77 3.48
C THR A 42 8.48 13.06 3.19
N PRO A 43 9.73 13.21 3.67
CA PRO A 43 10.59 14.33 3.27
C PRO A 43 10.67 14.43 1.74
N GLU A 44 10.85 15.64 1.19
CA GLU A 44 11.01 15.85 -0.27
C GLU A 44 12.14 14.99 -0.88
N ASN A 45 13.12 14.60 -0.05
CA ASN A 45 14.15 13.63 -0.39
C ASN A 45 14.21 12.49 0.64
N PRO A 46 13.36 11.45 0.49
CA PRO A 46 13.46 10.29 1.35
C PRO A 46 14.78 9.56 1.10
N ALA A 47 15.33 8.96 2.15
CA ALA A 47 16.54 8.16 2.06
C ALA A 47 16.37 7.00 1.06
N ILE A 48 17.47 6.57 0.42
CA ILE A 48 17.44 5.53 -0.62
C ILE A 48 16.68 4.27 -0.19
N HIS A 49 16.89 3.79 1.05
CA HIS A 49 16.21 2.60 1.55
C HIS A 49 14.68 2.76 1.61
N VAL A 50 14.19 3.97 1.91
CA VAL A 50 12.75 4.27 1.91
C VAL A 50 12.19 4.19 0.48
N ARG A 51 12.90 4.76 -0.49
CA ARG A 51 12.49 4.71 -1.92
C ARG A 51 12.45 3.28 -2.46
N ILE A 52 13.41 2.44 -2.05
CA ILE A 52 13.43 1.01 -2.41
C ILE A 52 12.18 0.32 -1.84
N ILE A 53 11.91 0.48 -0.55
CA ILE A 53 10.72 -0.11 0.10
C ILE A 53 9.42 0.33 -0.58
N GLN A 54 9.29 1.62 -0.92
CA GLN A 54 8.13 2.14 -1.64
C GLN A 54 7.98 1.52 -3.03
N SER A 55 9.09 1.33 -3.74
CA SER A 55 9.11 0.68 -5.06
C SER A 55 8.72 -0.80 -4.96
N ASP A 56 9.16 -1.48 -3.90
CA ASP A 56 8.79 -2.87 -3.62
C ASP A 56 7.29 -3.00 -3.34
N TRP A 57 6.72 -2.10 -2.53
CA TRP A 57 5.27 -2.06 -2.28
C TRP A 57 4.48 -1.93 -3.57
N VAL A 58 4.85 -0.99 -4.46
CA VAL A 58 4.20 -0.82 -5.76
C VAL A 58 4.28 -2.09 -6.60
N SER A 59 5.44 -2.74 -6.61
CA SER A 59 5.66 -3.96 -7.38
C SER A 59 4.77 -5.10 -6.87
N LEU A 60 4.72 -5.31 -5.54
CA LEU A 60 3.88 -6.31 -4.90
C LEU A 60 2.39 -6.06 -5.15
N LEU A 61 1.93 -4.81 -5.01
CA LEU A 61 0.53 -4.46 -5.23
C LEU A 61 0.11 -4.66 -6.68
N ARG A 62 0.96 -4.28 -7.64
CA ARG A 62 0.69 -4.51 -9.07
C ARG A 62 0.70 -5.99 -9.42
N GLN A 63 1.63 -6.76 -8.85
CA GLN A 63 1.68 -8.21 -9.02
C GLN A 63 0.41 -8.85 -8.46
N ALA A 64 0.00 -8.49 -7.25
CA ALA A 64 -1.21 -8.99 -6.61
C ALA A 64 -2.45 -8.70 -7.44
N MET A 65 -2.58 -7.46 -7.93
CA MET A 65 -3.67 -7.02 -8.78
C MET A 65 -3.72 -7.81 -10.10
N ALA A 66 -2.58 -8.03 -10.75
CA ALA A 66 -2.50 -8.78 -12.01
C ALA A 66 -2.80 -10.27 -11.82
N ALA A 67 -2.40 -10.86 -10.69
CA ALA A 67 -2.60 -12.27 -10.38
C ALA A 67 -3.91 -12.58 -9.66
N GLY A 68 -4.68 -11.57 -9.25
CA GLY A 68 -5.87 -11.74 -8.41
C GLY A 68 -5.55 -12.29 -7.01
N LEU A 69 -4.34 -12.02 -6.50
CA LEU A 69 -3.90 -12.49 -5.19
C LEU A 69 -4.28 -11.48 -4.10
N PRO A 70 -4.63 -11.95 -2.89
CA PRO A 70 -4.82 -11.05 -1.76
C PRO A 70 -3.50 -10.45 -1.28
N VAL A 71 -3.60 -9.29 -0.67
CA VAL A 71 -2.51 -8.62 0.05
C VAL A 71 -2.93 -8.34 1.48
N THR A 72 -1.94 -8.27 2.36
CA THR A 72 -2.10 -7.73 3.69
C THR A 72 -1.39 -6.37 3.77
N ILE A 73 -2.12 -5.32 4.15
CA ILE A 73 -1.56 -3.99 4.44
C ILE A 73 -1.47 -3.82 5.95
N VAL A 74 -0.30 -3.41 6.43
CA VAL A 74 -0.06 -3.04 7.83
C VAL A 74 0.11 -1.53 7.89
N TYR A 75 -0.56 -0.88 8.85
CA TYR A 75 -0.53 0.57 9.00
C TYR A 75 -0.52 0.98 10.49
N PRO A 76 -0.11 2.21 10.84
CA PRO A 76 -0.22 2.74 12.19
C PRO A 76 -1.68 2.94 12.63
N ASP A 77 -1.91 2.90 13.94
CA ASP A 77 -3.20 3.30 14.50
C ASP A 77 -3.46 4.80 14.16
N ASP A 78 -4.71 5.16 13.83
CA ASP A 78 -5.14 6.51 13.42
C ASP A 78 -4.46 7.10 12.16
N SER A 79 -3.90 6.26 11.29
CA SER A 79 -3.30 6.67 10.02
C SER A 79 -3.67 5.72 8.88
N ASN A 80 -3.67 6.22 7.65
CA ASN A 80 -3.75 5.39 6.45
C ASN A 80 -2.39 5.23 5.75
N LEU A 81 -1.30 5.64 6.40
CA LEU A 81 0.05 5.49 5.87
C LEU A 81 0.47 4.01 5.95
N VAL A 82 0.88 3.45 4.83
CA VAL A 82 1.38 2.08 4.78
C VAL A 82 2.69 1.98 5.53
N PHE A 83 2.73 1.04 6.47
CA PHE A 83 3.96 0.61 7.12
C PHE A 83 4.56 -0.62 6.44
N ASN A 84 3.72 -1.54 5.94
CA ASN A 84 4.17 -2.72 5.20
C ASN A 84 3.11 -3.26 4.24
N VAL A 85 3.57 -3.89 3.15
CA VAL A 85 2.75 -4.64 2.20
C VAL A 85 3.26 -6.07 2.14
N GLN A 86 2.36 -7.03 2.25
CA GLN A 86 2.66 -8.46 2.11
C GLN A 86 1.76 -9.07 1.05
N LEU A 87 2.37 -9.84 0.14
CA LEU A 87 1.63 -10.68 -0.80
C LEU A 87 1.26 -11.98 -0.09
N ASP A 88 -0.03 -12.30 -0.05
CA ASP A 88 -0.49 -13.55 0.52
C ASP A 88 -0.58 -14.60 -0.60
N SER A 89 0.42 -15.47 -0.68
CA SER A 89 0.34 -16.70 -1.46
C SER A 89 -0.45 -17.74 -0.65
N ASN A 90 -1.56 -18.24 -1.20
CA ASN A 90 -2.25 -19.41 -0.66
C ASN A 90 -1.33 -20.64 -0.57
#